data_AF-A0A9D1ULZ1-F1
#
_entry.id   AF-A0A9D1ULZ1-F1
#
_cell.length_a   1.000
_cell.length_b   1.000
_cell.length_c   1.000
_cell.angle_alpha   90.00
_cell.angle_beta   90.00
_cell.angle_gamma   90.00
#
_symmetry.space_group_name_H-M   'P 1'
#
loop_
_entity.id
_entity.type
_entity.pdbx_description
1 polymer ?
#
loop_
_entity_poly.entity_id
_entity_poly.type
_entity_poly.pdbx_seq_one_letter_code
_entity_poly.pdbx_strand_id
1 'polypeptide(L)'
;MRYSPRSARRVAATVATASALVLSACGSGDDSSGSTDNTGAAPPSETVTVTEEVPAEDPAGEDAAAEAPAEDAEGTEGTEDTEDGEDAEEAPPEDANCEPDPESPVITDSIENLPPPGLPDSTWVYKGDSNYNECSDLSYATVEQDPQGNAQFENRLIFFHQGQYSTTPDTANTQQHKIVDTTEDSVTVEFKDWEALDEAGGANVDAPNYTETVTFRWDGNGVTAEGRIPNEP
;
A
#
# COMPACT_ATOMS: atom_id res chain seq x y z
N MET A 1 -29.40 -49.79 24.10
CA MET A 1 -29.36 -50.96 23.19
C MET A 1 -29.95 -50.57 21.83
N ARG A 2 -29.10 -50.33 20.83
CA ARG A 2 -29.13 -50.85 19.46
C ARG A 2 -27.86 -50.37 18.77
N TYR A 3 -27.26 -51.28 18.01
CA TYR A 3 -25.83 -51.39 17.72
C TYR A 3 -25.65 -51.39 16.20
N SER A 4 -24.73 -50.55 15.69
CA SER A 4 -23.94 -50.68 14.43
C SER A 4 -24.66 -50.68 13.06
N PRO A 5 -23.93 -50.58 11.90
CA PRO A 5 -22.49 -50.31 11.69
C PRO A 5 -22.11 -49.25 10.61
N ARG A 6 -20.85 -48.84 10.74
CA ARG A 6 -19.82 -48.44 9.75
C ARG A 6 -20.10 -48.62 8.24
N SER A 7 -19.62 -47.68 7.44
CA SER A 7 -18.97 -48.00 6.16
C SER A 7 -17.71 -47.16 5.96
N ALA A 8 -16.58 -47.86 5.91
CA ALA A 8 -15.28 -47.35 5.52
C ALA A 8 -15.13 -47.50 4.00
N ARG A 9 -14.45 -46.55 3.36
CA ARG A 9 -13.62 -46.84 2.18
C ARG A 9 -12.43 -45.89 2.14
N ARG A 10 -11.27 -46.45 2.49
CA ARG A 10 -9.96 -45.95 2.06
C ARG A 10 -9.83 -46.22 0.57
N VAL A 11 -9.36 -45.25 -0.21
CA VAL A 11 -8.59 -45.52 -1.42
C VAL A 11 -7.42 -44.54 -1.43
N ALA A 12 -6.23 -45.11 -1.28
CA ALA A 12 -4.97 -44.44 -1.57
C ALA A 12 -4.67 -44.62 -3.07
N ALA A 13 -4.11 -43.60 -3.71
CA ALA A 13 -3.37 -43.76 -4.95
C ALA A 13 -2.29 -42.67 -5.04
N THR A 14 -1.06 -43.08 -4.75
CA THR A 14 0.17 -42.39 -5.08
C THR A 14 0.45 -42.56 -6.58
N VAL A 15 0.77 -41.48 -7.28
CA VAL A 15 1.42 -41.53 -8.61
C VAL A 15 2.59 -40.55 -8.61
N ALA A 16 3.80 -41.11 -8.53
CA ALA A 16 5.04 -40.40 -8.82
C ALA A 16 5.32 -40.52 -10.32
N THR A 17 5.60 -39.41 -10.99
CA THR A 17 6.19 -39.41 -12.34
C THR A 17 7.38 -38.46 -12.36
N ALA A 18 8.57 -39.06 -12.42
CA ALA A 18 9.81 -38.38 -12.75
C ALA A 18 9.91 -38.27 -14.28
N SER A 19 10.30 -37.11 -14.79
CA SER A 19 10.70 -36.94 -16.18
C SER A 19 11.90 -36.00 -16.23
N ALA A 20 13.07 -36.61 -16.43
CA ALA A 20 14.30 -35.91 -16.78
C ALA A 20 14.38 -35.84 -18.31
N LEU A 21 14.55 -34.63 -18.85
CA LEU A 21 14.89 -34.40 -20.25
C LEU A 21 16.26 -33.70 -20.30
N VAL A 22 17.24 -34.43 -20.80
CA VAL A 22 18.56 -33.91 -21.21
C VAL A 22 18.46 -33.60 -22.71
N LEU A 23 18.72 -32.36 -23.09
CA LEU A 23 18.96 -31.99 -24.49
C LEU A 23 20.37 -31.45 -24.64
N SER A 24 21.21 -32.29 -25.25
CA SER A 24 22.48 -31.92 -25.87
C SER A 24 22.19 -31.24 -27.22
N ALA A 25 22.81 -30.09 -27.48
CA ALA A 25 22.98 -29.57 -28.83
C ALA A 25 24.38 -28.94 -28.99
N CYS A 26 25.21 -29.61 -29.79
CA CYS A 26 26.42 -29.04 -30.40
C CYS A 26 26.01 -28.17 -31.59
N GLY A 27 26.74 -27.08 -31.83
CA GLY A 27 26.62 -26.34 -33.09
C GLY A 27 27.61 -25.18 -33.20
N SER A 28 28.66 -25.41 -34.00
CA SER A 28 29.82 -24.58 -34.29
C SER A 28 29.55 -23.13 -34.71
N GLY A 29 30.50 -22.24 -34.41
CA GLY A 29 30.63 -20.93 -35.05
C GLY A 29 32.03 -20.36 -34.85
N ASP A 30 32.85 -20.43 -35.90
CA ASP A 30 34.24 -20.00 -36.04
C ASP A 30 34.59 -18.59 -35.54
N ASP A 31 35.80 -18.48 -34.99
CA ASP A 31 36.59 -17.26 -34.91
C ASP A 31 36.85 -16.67 -36.31
N SER A 32 36.47 -15.42 -36.52
CA SER A 32 37.13 -14.56 -37.51
C SER A 32 37.14 -13.11 -37.07
N SER A 33 38.35 -12.65 -36.81
CA SER A 33 38.72 -11.26 -36.58
C SER A 33 38.43 -10.43 -37.83
N GLY A 34 37.65 -9.37 -37.65
CA GLY A 34 37.41 -8.35 -38.66
C GLY A 34 37.51 -6.96 -38.03
N SER A 35 38.73 -6.42 -38.01
CA SER A 35 38.97 -5.00 -37.74
C SER A 35 38.37 -4.19 -38.90
N THR A 36 37.41 -3.32 -38.60
CA THR A 36 37.16 -2.13 -39.41
C THR A 36 36.87 -0.98 -38.47
N ASP A 37 37.75 0.01 -38.51
CA ASP A 37 37.60 1.33 -37.91
C ASP A 37 36.22 1.90 -38.22
N ASN A 38 35.52 2.34 -37.18
CA ASN A 38 34.46 3.33 -37.36
C ASN A 38 34.62 4.41 -36.29
N THR A 39 35.30 5.47 -36.70
CA THR A 39 35.24 6.79 -36.08
C THR A 39 33.78 7.27 -36.12
N GLY A 40 33.05 7.02 -35.04
CA GLY A 40 31.70 7.53 -34.82
C GLY A 40 31.70 8.39 -33.57
N ALA A 41 31.57 9.70 -33.78
CA ALA A 41 31.57 10.73 -32.75
C ALA A 41 30.58 10.46 -31.61
N ALA A 42 31.01 10.78 -30.40
CA ALA A 42 30.14 10.87 -29.23
C ALA A 42 29.00 11.89 -29.49
N PRO A 43 27.74 11.59 -29.15
CA PRO A 43 26.72 12.64 -29.07
C PRO A 43 27.07 13.58 -27.89
N PRO A 44 26.90 14.90 -28.05
CA PRO A 44 27.18 15.85 -26.97
C PRO A 44 26.22 15.64 -25.80
N SER A 45 26.75 15.69 -24.58
CA SER A 45 25.96 15.92 -23.36
C SER A 45 25.27 17.27 -23.46
N GLU A 46 23.94 17.28 -23.49
CA GLU A 46 23.17 18.50 -23.31
C GLU A 46 23.06 18.80 -21.81
N THR A 47 23.83 19.77 -21.34
CA THR A 47 23.69 20.38 -20.03
C THR A 47 22.49 21.33 -20.06
N VAL A 48 21.38 20.93 -19.42
CA VAL A 48 20.25 21.83 -19.19
C VAL A 48 20.65 22.82 -18.09
N THR A 49 20.72 24.10 -18.44
CA THR A 49 21.01 25.19 -17.50
C THR A 49 19.66 25.76 -17.07
N VAL A 50 19.30 25.63 -15.79
CA VAL A 50 18.12 26.29 -15.23
C VAL A 50 18.51 27.74 -14.90
N THR A 51 17.83 28.68 -15.56
CA THR A 51 17.94 30.12 -15.26
C THR A 51 16.87 30.47 -14.24
N GLU A 52 17.32 30.80 -13.02
CA GLU A 52 16.52 31.46 -11.99
C GLU A 52 16.26 32.91 -12.42
N GLU A 53 14.99 33.31 -12.53
CA GLU A 53 14.60 34.70 -12.66
C GLU A 53 13.90 35.12 -11.37
N VAL A 54 14.60 35.93 -10.57
CA VAL A 54 14.07 36.62 -9.39
C VAL A 54 13.60 38.01 -9.82
N PRO A 55 12.33 38.38 -9.63
CA PRO A 55 11.94 39.77 -9.55
C PRO A 55 12.03 40.27 -8.11
N ALA A 56 12.80 41.36 -7.94
CA ALA A 56 12.93 42.12 -6.71
C ALA A 56 11.81 43.19 -6.58
N GLU A 57 11.25 43.25 -5.37
CA GLU A 57 10.85 44.42 -4.54
C GLU A 57 10.01 45.58 -5.12
N ASP A 58 8.93 45.94 -4.40
CA ASP A 58 8.83 47.25 -3.72
C ASP A 58 7.74 47.21 -2.60
N PRO A 59 7.85 48.04 -1.53
CA PRO A 59 7.18 47.88 -0.24
C PRO A 59 6.06 48.91 0.05
N ALA A 60 5.57 48.85 1.29
CA ALA A 60 4.90 49.90 2.08
C ALA A 60 3.37 49.85 2.24
N GLY A 61 2.95 50.09 3.50
CA GLY A 61 1.58 50.36 3.94
C GLY A 61 1.16 49.48 5.13
N GLU A 62 1.80 49.56 6.30
CA GLU A 62 1.49 50.47 7.43
C GLU A 62 0.09 50.31 8.05
N ASP A 63 0.12 50.00 9.36
CA ASP A 63 -0.76 50.45 10.45
C ASP A 63 -2.21 49.95 10.53
N ALA A 64 -2.53 49.16 11.57
CA ALA A 64 -3.18 49.73 12.76
C ALA A 64 -3.48 48.68 13.86
N ALA A 65 -3.05 49.03 15.08
CA ALA A 65 -3.62 48.79 16.41
C ALA A 65 -4.38 47.46 16.68
N ALA A 66 -3.90 46.59 17.57
CA ALA A 66 -3.99 46.71 19.03
C ALA A 66 -5.40 46.99 19.55
N GLU A 67 -6.02 45.99 20.20
CA GLU A 67 -6.65 46.13 21.52
C GLU A 67 -7.05 44.75 22.08
N ALA A 68 -6.44 44.39 23.22
CA ALA A 68 -7.08 43.54 24.22
C ALA A 68 -7.94 44.46 25.12
N PRO A 69 -8.97 43.93 25.80
CA PRO A 69 -8.70 43.41 27.14
C PRO A 69 -9.50 42.15 27.51
N ALA A 70 -8.92 41.41 28.47
CA ALA A 70 -9.59 40.40 29.28
C ALA A 70 -10.72 41.02 30.12
N GLU A 71 -11.75 40.24 30.46
CA GLU A 71 -12.34 40.15 31.82
C GLU A 71 -13.03 38.80 32.02
N ASP A 72 -12.91 38.32 33.25
CA ASP A 72 -13.37 37.06 33.87
C ASP A 72 -14.85 36.71 33.71
N ALA A 73 -15.13 35.40 33.71
CA ALA A 73 -16.28 34.85 34.43
C ALA A 73 -16.02 33.39 34.85
N GLU A 74 -15.90 33.19 36.16
CA GLU A 74 -15.92 31.90 36.85
C GLU A 74 -17.24 31.13 36.62
N GLY A 75 -17.09 29.81 36.54
CA GLY A 75 -17.99 28.83 37.18
C GLY A 75 -19.30 28.52 36.46
N THR A 76 -19.54 27.22 36.20
CA THR A 76 -20.63 26.45 36.82
C THR A 76 -20.50 24.98 36.39
N GLU A 77 -20.24 24.09 37.35
CA GLU A 77 -20.50 22.66 37.22
C GLU A 77 -22.01 22.43 37.02
N GLY A 78 -22.37 21.54 36.10
CA GLY A 78 -23.75 21.14 35.87
C GLY A 78 -23.85 19.92 34.98
N THR A 79 -23.71 18.74 35.59
CA THR A 79 -24.12 17.44 35.07
C THR A 79 -25.60 17.45 34.68
N GLU A 80 -25.96 16.90 33.52
CA GLU A 80 -26.87 15.75 33.36
C GLU A 80 -27.32 15.60 31.89
N ASP A 81 -26.98 14.42 31.35
CA ASP A 81 -27.86 13.50 30.62
C ASP A 81 -28.79 14.08 29.53
N THR A 82 -28.42 13.82 28.28
CA THR A 82 -29.39 13.53 27.22
C THR A 82 -28.79 12.43 26.35
N GLU A 83 -29.28 11.21 26.55
CA GLU A 83 -29.26 10.14 25.55
C GLU A 83 -29.98 10.64 24.28
N ASP A 84 -29.25 10.90 23.22
CA ASP A 84 -29.77 10.79 21.86
C ASP A 84 -28.66 10.27 20.96
N GLY A 85 -28.94 9.13 20.32
CA GLY A 85 -28.01 8.45 19.43
C GLY A 85 -27.94 9.20 18.12
N GLU A 86 -26.84 9.92 17.93
CA GLU A 86 -26.37 10.38 16.64
C GLU A 86 -24.94 9.84 16.51
N ASP A 87 -24.64 9.32 15.32
CA ASP A 87 -23.34 8.81 14.88
C ASP A 87 -22.25 9.82 15.27
N ALA A 88 -21.64 9.61 16.43
CA ALA A 88 -20.61 10.50 16.95
C ALA A 88 -19.33 10.12 16.20
N GLU A 89 -19.01 10.90 15.18
CA GLU A 89 -17.66 10.99 14.64
C GLU A 89 -16.73 11.23 15.84
N GLU A 90 -15.99 10.19 16.22
CA GLU A 90 -15.17 10.18 17.42
C GLU A 90 -14.06 11.20 17.19
N ALA A 91 -14.17 12.39 17.80
CA ALA A 91 -13.18 13.43 17.64
C ALA A 91 -11.79 12.89 18.00
N PRO A 92 -10.72 13.31 17.28
CA PRO A 92 -9.37 12.83 17.56
C PRO A 92 -9.01 13.02 19.04
N PRO A 93 -8.20 12.13 19.63
CA PRO A 93 -7.81 12.25 21.03
C PRO A 93 -7.18 13.62 21.30
N GLU A 94 -7.46 14.23 22.46
CA GLU A 94 -7.06 15.62 22.77
C GLU A 94 -5.53 15.85 22.81
N ASP A 95 -4.73 14.78 22.79
CA ASP A 95 -3.26 14.78 22.72
C ASP A 95 -2.72 14.37 21.34
N ALA A 96 -3.57 14.28 20.30
CA ALA A 96 -3.18 13.78 18.98
C ALA A 96 -2.06 14.62 18.34
N ASN A 97 -1.02 13.94 17.83
CA ASN A 97 -0.01 14.58 16.99
C ASN A 97 -0.47 14.56 15.53
N CYS A 98 -0.80 15.73 14.97
CA CYS A 98 -1.25 15.84 13.59
C CYS A 98 -0.11 15.87 12.55
N GLU A 99 1.15 15.78 12.98
CA GLU A 99 2.27 15.53 12.06
C GLU A 99 2.33 14.04 11.68
N PRO A 100 2.60 13.69 10.40
CA PRO A 100 2.78 12.30 10.01
C PRO A 100 3.88 11.61 10.84
N ASP A 101 3.56 10.44 11.39
CA ASP A 101 4.47 9.62 12.20
C ASP A 101 4.58 8.19 11.65
N PRO A 102 5.42 7.96 10.62
CA PRO A 102 5.61 6.64 10.04
C PRO A 102 6.34 5.66 10.97
N GLU A 103 6.82 6.10 12.14
CA GLU A 103 7.49 5.25 13.14
C GLU A 103 6.56 4.91 14.33
N SER A 104 5.29 5.30 14.25
CA SER A 104 4.31 5.04 15.31
C SER A 104 4.21 3.54 15.62
N PRO A 105 4.23 3.13 16.90
CA PRO A 105 4.09 1.72 17.29
C PRO A 105 2.72 1.14 16.89
N VAL A 106 1.70 1.99 16.70
CA VAL A 106 0.37 1.58 16.23
C VAL A 106 0.45 0.83 14.90
N ILE A 107 1.38 1.20 14.03
CA ILE A 107 1.61 0.50 12.76
C ILE A 107 2.04 -0.94 13.01
N THR A 108 3.05 -1.14 13.86
CA THR A 108 3.60 -2.48 14.15
C THR A 108 2.64 -3.33 14.97
N ASP A 109 1.91 -2.74 15.90
CA ASP A 109 0.91 -3.44 16.71
C ASP A 109 -0.24 -3.94 15.81
N SER A 110 -0.65 -3.13 14.83
CA SER A 110 -1.73 -3.49 13.89
C SER A 110 -1.42 -4.71 13.02
N ILE A 111 -0.15 -5.06 12.82
CA ILE A 111 0.26 -6.23 12.03
C ILE A 111 -0.31 -7.53 12.62
N GLU A 112 -0.51 -7.60 13.93
CA GLU A 112 -1.04 -8.80 14.59
C GLU A 112 -2.49 -9.13 14.21
N ASN A 113 -3.22 -8.13 13.68
CA ASN A 113 -4.60 -8.27 13.23
C ASN A 113 -4.72 -8.76 11.78
N LEU A 114 -3.59 -8.85 11.07
CA LEU A 114 -3.58 -9.30 9.68
C LEU A 114 -3.62 -10.83 9.58
N PRO A 115 -4.38 -11.39 8.61
CA PRO A 115 -4.17 -12.76 8.17
C PRO A 115 -2.69 -12.99 7.79
N PRO A 116 -2.11 -14.17 8.08
CA PRO A 116 -0.73 -14.46 7.71
C PRO A 116 -0.54 -14.39 6.18
N PRO A 117 0.69 -14.11 5.69
CA PRO A 117 0.96 -14.11 4.24
C PRO A 117 0.75 -15.49 3.61
N GLY A 118 0.60 -15.52 2.27
CA GLY A 118 0.34 -16.76 1.54
C GLY A 118 1.49 -17.77 1.58
N LEU A 119 2.74 -17.29 1.70
CA LEU A 119 3.92 -18.15 1.77
C LEU A 119 4.05 -18.81 3.17
N PRO A 120 4.21 -20.15 3.26
CA PRO A 120 4.47 -20.81 4.54
C PRO A 120 5.73 -20.29 5.23
N ASP A 121 5.69 -20.24 6.57
CA ASP A 121 6.78 -19.76 7.43
C ASP A 121 7.23 -18.31 7.14
N SER A 122 6.37 -17.50 6.55
CA SER A 122 6.60 -16.06 6.33
C SER A 122 5.78 -15.19 7.30
N THR A 123 6.19 -13.94 7.45
CA THR A 123 5.54 -12.92 8.28
C THR A 123 5.38 -11.62 7.50
N TRP A 124 4.47 -10.76 7.94
CA TRP A 124 4.45 -9.37 7.52
C TRP A 124 5.55 -8.60 8.25
N VAL A 125 6.24 -7.73 7.52
CA VAL A 125 7.27 -6.82 8.04
C VAL A 125 7.00 -5.42 7.50
N TYR A 126 6.84 -4.47 8.40
CA TYR A 126 6.80 -3.06 8.04
C TYR A 126 8.21 -2.53 7.74
N LYS A 127 8.35 -1.76 6.65
CA LYS A 127 9.65 -1.25 6.16
C LYS A 127 9.69 0.27 5.98
N GLY A 128 8.74 1.00 6.57
CA GLY A 128 8.72 2.47 6.58
C GLY A 128 7.87 3.14 5.50
N ASP A 129 7.08 2.39 4.72
CA ASP A 129 6.17 2.98 3.72
C ASP A 129 4.81 3.28 4.36
N SER A 130 4.60 4.53 4.79
CA SER A 130 3.40 4.97 5.50
C SER A 130 3.26 6.50 5.46
N ASN A 131 2.01 6.97 5.53
CA ASN A 131 1.66 8.35 5.88
C ASN A 131 0.86 8.43 7.20
N TYR A 132 1.04 7.45 8.11
CA TYR A 132 0.29 7.35 9.37
C TYR A 132 0.19 8.69 10.07
N ASN A 133 -1.04 9.05 10.44
CA ASN A 133 -1.35 10.32 11.08
C ASN A 133 -2.59 10.14 11.97
N GLU A 134 -2.53 10.66 13.20
CA GLU A 134 -3.61 10.56 14.19
C GLU A 134 -4.80 11.48 13.88
N CYS A 135 -4.60 12.47 13.02
CA CYS A 135 -5.60 13.48 12.65
C CYS A 135 -6.15 13.32 11.23
N SER A 136 -5.58 12.43 10.41
CA SER A 136 -6.09 12.19 9.05
C SER A 136 -7.29 11.25 9.07
N ASP A 137 -8.32 11.57 8.29
CA ASP A 137 -9.48 10.70 8.08
C ASP A 137 -9.07 9.37 7.46
N LEU A 138 -8.05 9.35 6.61
CA LEU A 138 -7.46 8.11 6.12
C LEU A 138 -5.95 8.23 6.00
N SER A 139 -5.24 7.35 6.70
CA SER A 139 -3.81 7.11 6.49
C SER A 139 -3.55 5.62 6.27
N TYR A 140 -2.35 5.28 5.80
CA TYR A 140 -1.97 3.91 5.46
C TYR A 140 -0.59 3.54 6.00
N ALA A 141 -0.34 2.22 6.05
CA ALA A 141 1.00 1.65 6.06
C ALA A 141 1.05 0.43 5.13
N THR A 142 2.16 0.24 4.43
CA THR A 142 2.43 -0.95 3.62
C THR A 142 3.32 -1.92 4.38
N VAL A 143 2.89 -3.16 4.48
CA VAL A 143 3.73 -4.27 4.98
C VAL A 143 4.12 -5.20 3.85
N GLU A 144 5.32 -5.76 3.93
CA GLU A 144 5.84 -6.70 2.95
C GLU A 144 5.99 -8.09 3.57
N GLN A 145 5.76 -9.12 2.77
CA GLN A 145 6.07 -10.48 3.16
C GLN A 145 7.59 -10.67 3.33
N ASP A 146 8.00 -11.28 4.45
CA ASP A 146 9.37 -11.74 4.69
C ASP A 146 9.39 -13.22 5.16
N PRO A 147 10.19 -14.10 4.54
CA PRO A 147 10.98 -13.86 3.35
C PRO A 147 10.09 -13.65 2.11
N GLN A 148 10.53 -12.79 1.19
CA GLN A 148 9.80 -12.44 -0.04
C GLN A 148 9.58 -13.63 -1.00
N GLY A 149 10.36 -14.72 -0.86
CA GLY A 149 10.23 -15.95 -1.66
C GLY A 149 10.71 -15.82 -3.11
N ASN A 150 10.21 -14.84 -3.87
CA ASN A 150 10.62 -14.53 -5.24
C ASN A 150 10.29 -13.06 -5.62
N ALA A 151 10.48 -12.68 -6.89
CA ALA A 151 10.24 -11.30 -7.36
C ALA A 151 8.76 -10.86 -7.38
N GLN A 152 7.82 -11.80 -7.27
CA GLN A 152 6.38 -11.60 -7.16
C GLN A 152 5.93 -11.68 -5.69
N PHE A 153 6.72 -11.14 -4.78
CA PHE A 153 6.40 -11.12 -3.36
C PHE A 153 5.11 -10.35 -3.08
N GLU A 154 4.48 -10.67 -1.97
CA GLU A 154 3.24 -10.04 -1.53
C GLU A 154 3.53 -8.81 -0.67
N ASN A 155 2.74 -7.75 -0.85
CA ASN A 155 2.60 -6.67 0.11
C ASN A 155 1.12 -6.46 0.45
N ARG A 156 0.85 -5.79 1.56
CA ARG A 156 -0.50 -5.54 2.06
C ARG A 156 -0.62 -4.14 2.63
N LEU A 157 -1.80 -3.54 2.43
CA LEU A 157 -2.17 -2.26 3.01
C LEU A 157 -2.84 -2.46 4.36
N ILE A 158 -2.40 -1.64 5.31
CA ILE A 158 -3.07 -1.37 6.57
C ILE A 158 -3.63 0.05 6.46
N PHE A 159 -4.87 0.25 6.88
CA PHE A 159 -5.49 1.58 6.90
C PHE A 159 -5.75 2.03 8.33
N PHE A 160 -5.70 3.33 8.55
CA PHE A 160 -6.03 3.96 9.81
C PHE A 160 -6.99 5.11 9.57
N HIS A 161 -8.01 5.21 10.43
CA HIS A 161 -8.91 6.35 10.50
C HIS A 161 -8.61 7.07 11.80
N GLN A 162 -8.12 8.31 11.73
CA GLN A 162 -7.80 9.14 12.90
C GLN A 162 -6.88 8.40 13.89
N GLY A 163 -5.81 7.81 13.36
CA GLY A 163 -4.83 7.03 14.13
C GLY A 163 -5.27 5.63 14.56
N GLN A 164 -6.55 5.28 14.43
CA GLN A 164 -7.06 3.97 14.82
C GLN A 164 -7.01 2.99 13.65
N TYR A 165 -6.56 1.76 13.90
CA TYR A 165 -6.57 0.70 12.90
C TYR A 165 -7.98 0.48 12.36
N SER A 166 -8.14 0.60 11.05
CA SER A 166 -9.35 0.22 10.35
C SER A 166 -9.15 -1.14 9.68
N THR A 167 -10.18 -1.98 9.73
CA THR A 167 -10.18 -3.21 8.95
C THR A 167 -10.04 -2.87 7.46
N THR A 168 -8.99 -3.38 6.83
CA THR A 168 -8.82 -3.31 5.39
C THR A 168 -10.08 -3.85 4.71
N PRO A 169 -10.59 -3.22 3.64
CA PRO A 169 -11.63 -3.82 2.82
C PRO A 169 -11.19 -5.24 2.44
N ASP A 170 -12.15 -6.17 2.43
CA ASP A 170 -11.90 -7.60 2.27
C ASP A 170 -11.31 -7.88 0.88
N THR A 171 -9.98 -7.78 0.77
CA THR A 171 -9.22 -8.30 -0.37
C THR A 171 -8.91 -9.75 -0.04
N ALA A 172 -9.56 -10.67 -0.73
CA ALA A 172 -9.35 -12.10 -0.58
C ALA A 172 -7.90 -12.49 -0.94
N ASN A 173 -7.22 -11.69 -1.79
CA ASN A 173 -5.87 -11.98 -2.23
C ASN A 173 -4.87 -10.87 -1.88
N THR A 174 -3.74 -11.27 -1.29
CA THR A 174 -2.57 -10.43 -1.12
C THR A 174 -1.87 -10.26 -2.47
N GLN A 175 -1.58 -9.03 -2.85
CA GLN A 175 -1.07 -8.72 -4.18
C GLN A 175 -0.16 -7.50 -4.20
N GLN A 176 0.76 -7.51 -5.16
CA GLN A 176 1.69 -6.40 -5.39
C GLN A 176 0.95 -5.12 -5.71
N HIS A 177 1.29 -4.07 -4.96
CA HIS A 177 0.84 -2.72 -5.19
C HIS A 177 1.92 -1.69 -4.91
N LYS A 178 1.65 -0.46 -5.31
CA LYS A 178 2.37 0.74 -4.88
C LYS A 178 1.39 1.87 -4.61
N ILE A 179 1.73 2.73 -3.68
CA ILE A 179 1.00 3.98 -3.45
C ILE A 179 1.37 4.96 -4.57
N VAL A 180 0.38 5.63 -5.14
CA VAL A 180 0.59 6.60 -6.23
C VAL A 180 0.12 8.01 -5.86
N ASP A 181 -0.81 8.15 -4.93
CA ASP A 181 -1.25 9.45 -4.41
C ASP A 181 -1.91 9.30 -3.04
N THR A 182 -1.88 10.37 -2.23
CA THR A 182 -2.52 10.41 -0.92
C THR A 182 -3.02 11.81 -0.59
N THR A 183 -4.20 11.88 0.03
CA THR A 183 -4.76 13.08 0.67
C THR A 183 -5.02 12.78 2.15
N GLU A 184 -5.64 13.71 2.87
CA GLU A 184 -6.04 13.51 4.28
C GLU A 184 -7.18 12.48 4.43
N ASP A 185 -7.95 12.25 3.37
CA ASP A 185 -9.17 11.43 3.34
C ASP A 185 -9.12 10.28 2.33
N SER A 186 -8.03 10.15 1.55
CA SER A 186 -7.93 9.13 0.51
C SER A 186 -6.51 8.62 0.26
N VAL A 187 -6.44 7.36 -0.16
CA VAL A 187 -5.18 6.70 -0.53
C VAL A 187 -5.39 6.05 -1.90
N THR A 188 -4.64 6.48 -2.91
CA THR A 188 -4.71 5.93 -4.25
C THR A 188 -3.56 4.97 -4.51
N VAL A 189 -3.93 3.78 -4.96
CA VAL A 189 -3.06 2.60 -5.04
C VAL A 189 -3.11 2.06 -6.45
N GLU A 190 -1.94 1.78 -7.02
CA GLU A 190 -1.83 1.03 -8.26
C GLU A 190 -1.55 -0.44 -7.92
N PHE A 191 -2.51 -1.31 -8.24
CA PHE A 191 -2.41 -2.75 -8.11
C PHE A 191 -1.95 -3.40 -9.40
N LYS A 192 -1.22 -4.50 -9.28
CA LYS A 192 -0.84 -5.35 -10.41
C LYS A 192 -2.03 -6.22 -10.83
N ASP A 193 -2.41 -6.18 -12.11
CA ASP A 193 -3.53 -6.97 -12.63
C ASP A 193 -3.01 -8.23 -13.32
N TRP A 194 -2.95 -9.33 -12.57
CA TRP A 194 -2.46 -10.61 -13.06
C TRP A 194 -3.48 -11.30 -13.96
N GLU A 195 -4.77 -11.07 -13.74
CA GLU A 195 -5.85 -11.59 -14.58
C GLU A 195 -5.80 -10.98 -15.98
N ALA A 196 -5.60 -9.66 -16.08
CA ALA A 196 -5.44 -8.99 -17.37
C ALA A 196 -4.17 -9.45 -18.10
N LEU A 197 -3.07 -9.69 -17.38
CA LEU A 197 -1.85 -10.25 -17.96
C LEU A 197 -2.07 -11.67 -18.50
N ASP A 198 -2.73 -12.53 -17.73
CA ASP A 198 -3.02 -13.91 -18.12
C ASP A 198 -3.96 -13.97 -19.33
N GLU A 199 -5.01 -13.14 -19.34
CA GLU A 199 -5.94 -13.01 -20.47
C GLU A 199 -5.21 -12.55 -21.75
N ALA A 200 -4.24 -11.66 -21.62
CA ALA A 200 -3.40 -11.21 -22.73
C ALA A 200 -2.35 -12.26 -23.16
N GLY A 201 -2.14 -13.32 -22.38
CA GLY A 201 -1.08 -14.31 -22.60
C GLY A 201 0.34 -13.73 -22.48
N GLY A 202 0.51 -12.66 -21.69
CA GLY A 202 1.77 -11.97 -21.50
C GLY A 202 2.73 -12.72 -20.57
N ALA A 203 4.01 -12.32 -20.57
CA ALA A 203 4.98 -12.85 -19.62
C ALA A 203 5.02 -12.01 -18.33
N ASN A 204 5.47 -12.59 -17.21
CA ASN A 204 5.57 -11.87 -15.92
C ASN A 204 6.39 -10.56 -15.99
N VAL A 205 7.31 -10.45 -16.95
CA VAL A 205 8.10 -9.23 -17.19
C VAL A 205 7.27 -8.09 -17.77
N ASP A 206 6.15 -8.40 -18.43
CA ASP A 206 5.24 -7.43 -19.03
C ASP A 206 4.22 -6.90 -18.03
N ALA A 207 4.15 -7.50 -16.83
CA ALA A 207 3.18 -7.18 -15.80
C ALA A 207 3.14 -5.70 -15.36
N PRO A 208 4.23 -4.90 -15.43
CA PRO A 208 4.12 -3.44 -15.22
C PRO A 208 3.23 -2.70 -16.22
N ASN A 209 2.88 -3.32 -17.35
CA ASN A 209 1.91 -2.77 -18.32
C ASN A 209 0.45 -3.13 -18.00
N TYR A 210 0.22 -3.95 -16.96
CA TYR A 210 -1.08 -4.46 -16.56
C TYR A 210 -1.31 -4.10 -15.09
N THR A 211 -1.92 -2.94 -14.88
CA THR A 211 -2.20 -2.40 -13.57
C THR A 211 -3.58 -1.76 -13.54
N GLU A 212 -4.18 -1.74 -12.35
CA GLU A 212 -5.46 -1.09 -12.09
C GLU A 212 -5.27 -0.12 -10.92
N THR A 213 -5.82 1.09 -11.04
CA THR A 213 -5.76 2.10 -9.98
C THR A 213 -7.04 2.07 -9.17
N VAL A 214 -6.91 2.00 -7.85
CA VAL A 214 -8.01 1.99 -6.89
C VAL A 214 -7.78 3.10 -5.87
N THR A 215 -8.82 3.88 -5.59
CA THR A 215 -8.78 4.90 -4.54
C THR A 215 -9.54 4.40 -3.34
N PHE A 216 -8.92 4.38 -2.17
CA PHE A 216 -9.56 4.04 -0.91
C PHE A 216 -9.99 5.31 -0.17
N ARG A 217 -11.18 5.27 0.45
CA ARG A 217 -11.76 6.38 1.22
C ARG A 217 -12.50 5.88 2.45
N TRP A 218 -12.55 6.71 3.48
CA TRP A 218 -13.46 6.50 4.61
C TRP A 218 -14.89 6.92 4.23
N ASP A 219 -15.89 6.07 4.50
CA ASP A 219 -17.30 6.34 4.18
C ASP A 219 -18.17 6.69 5.40
N GLY A 220 -17.54 6.83 6.58
CA GLY A 220 -18.21 6.98 7.88
C GLY A 220 -18.23 5.70 8.71
N ASN A 221 -18.28 4.53 8.07
CA ASN A 221 -18.30 3.23 8.76
C ASN A 221 -17.02 2.42 8.56
N GLY A 222 -16.31 2.65 7.47
CA GLY A 222 -15.11 1.89 7.14
C GLY A 222 -14.42 2.40 5.89
N VAL A 223 -13.33 1.72 5.55
CA VAL A 223 -12.60 1.99 4.31
C VAL A 223 -13.31 1.29 3.16
N THR A 224 -13.63 2.07 2.13
CA THR A 224 -14.25 1.62 0.88
C THR A 224 -13.29 1.80 -0.28
N ALA A 225 -13.43 0.94 -1.29
CA ALA A 225 -12.65 1.00 -2.51
C ALA A 225 -13.48 1.62 -3.65
N GLU A 226 -12.95 2.67 -4.26
CA GLU A 226 -13.45 3.27 -5.49
C GLU A 226 -12.66 2.69 -6.67
N GLY A 227 -13.34 1.90 -7.49
CA GLY A 227 -12.73 1.14 -8.59
C GLY A 227 -12.77 -0.36 -8.33
N ARG A 228 -12.16 -1.12 -9.24
CA ARG A 228 -12.08 -2.57 -9.15
C ARG A 228 -10.74 -2.95 -8.54
N ILE A 229 -10.76 -3.73 -7.47
CA ILE A 229 -9.54 -4.41 -7.00
C ILE A 229 -9.31 -5.62 -7.92
N PRO A 230 -8.20 -5.72 -8.66
CA PRO A 230 -7.93 -6.85 -9.54
C PRO A 230 -7.61 -8.10 -8.72
N ASN A 231 -7.68 -9.27 -9.36
CA ASN A 231 -7.33 -10.57 -8.77
C ASN A 231 -8.21 -10.98 -7.58
N GLU A 232 -9.45 -10.50 -7.52
CA GLU A 232 -10.45 -10.87 -6.52
C GLU A 232 -11.48 -11.85 -7.13
N PRO A 233 -11.96 -12.86 -6.35
CA PRO A 233 -12.83 -13.94 -6.85
C PRO A 233 -14.25 -13.53 -7.25
#